data_AF-A0A4S4KJ21-F1
#
_entry.id   AF-A0A4S4KJ21-F1
#
_cell.length_a   1.000
_cell.length_b   1.000
_cell.length_c   1.000
_cell.angle_alpha   90.00
_cell.angle_beta   90.00
_cell.angle_gamma   90.00
#
_symmetry.space_group_name_H-M   'P 1'
#
loop_
_entity.id
_entity.type
_entity.pdbx_description
1 polymer ?
#
loop_
_entity_poly.entity_id
_entity_poly.type
_entity_poly.pdbx_seq_one_letter_code
_entity_poly.pdbx_strand_id
1 'polypeptide(L)'
;MYLSFRRSEHALLALAFFVVMVLIVFSTLLYFAERGSWDETLGTFMNSDGDPSQFASIPAAMWFVIVTITTVGYGEITPRSFLGRLITVPLLVFGLLLIALPTFVLGREFSMVWDLMKEHQASEEEEEELPTPLASPILRRNRNRSSWDMRLDSLAAEAMMPLSAVNRRHAQRDRAELASQLNDLRATVETQGEMLRRMMEILDEKGKQRAVRENEPNNGWS
;
A
#
# COMPACT_ATOMS: atom_id res chain seq x y z
N MET A 1 -1.51 22.51 -5.05
CA MET A 1 -2.85 21.90 -4.88
C MET A 1 -3.52 21.57 -6.22
N TYR A 2 -3.68 22.52 -7.15
CA TYR A 2 -4.27 22.26 -8.48
C TYR A 2 -3.52 21.23 -9.35
N LEU A 3 -2.18 21.22 -9.30
CA LEU A 3 -1.34 20.24 -10.01
C LEU A 3 -1.53 18.79 -9.51
N SER A 4 -1.77 18.60 -8.21
CA SER A 4 -2.05 17.28 -7.63
C SER A 4 -3.39 16.72 -8.11
N PHE A 5 -4.36 17.60 -8.37
CA PHE A 5 -5.68 17.22 -8.89
C PHE A 5 -5.61 16.79 -10.36
N ARG A 6 -4.85 17.51 -11.19
CA ARG A 6 -4.66 17.14 -12.61
C ARG A 6 -3.88 15.84 -12.80
N ARG A 7 -2.93 15.53 -11.92
CA ARG A 7 -2.17 14.26 -12.00
C ARG A 7 -3.03 13.04 -11.66
N SER A 8 -4.06 13.22 -10.85
CA SER A 8 -5.00 12.17 -10.45
C SER A 8 -6.35 12.24 -11.19
N GLU A 9 -6.48 13.14 -12.16
CA GLU A 9 -7.74 13.44 -12.87
C GLU A 9 -8.37 12.19 -13.47
N HIS A 10 -7.57 11.34 -14.14
CA HIS A 10 -8.09 10.14 -14.78
C HIS A 10 -8.66 9.12 -13.78
N ALA A 11 -8.01 8.93 -12.63
CA ALA A 11 -8.48 8.00 -11.60
C ALA A 11 -9.75 8.54 -10.90
N LEU A 12 -9.78 9.85 -10.64
CA LEU A 12 -10.91 10.51 -10.00
C LEU A 12 -12.13 10.58 -10.93
N LEU A 13 -11.93 10.87 -12.22
CA LEU A 13 -12.98 10.83 -13.23
C LEU A 13 -13.53 9.42 -13.44
N ALA A 14 -12.67 8.39 -13.44
CA ALA A 14 -13.13 7.00 -13.57
C ALA A 14 -14.03 6.60 -12.39
N LEU A 15 -13.66 6.96 -11.16
CA LEU A 15 -14.49 6.73 -9.98
C LEU A 15 -15.80 7.50 -10.03
N ALA A 16 -15.75 8.80 -10.37
CA ALA A 16 -16.94 9.63 -10.49
C ALA A 16 -17.89 9.10 -11.57
N PHE A 17 -17.35 8.69 -12.72
CA PHE A 17 -18.12 8.06 -13.80
C PHE A 17 -18.80 6.77 -13.34
N PHE A 18 -18.09 5.92 -12.60
CA PHE A 18 -18.66 4.70 -12.05
C PHE A 18 -19.82 4.98 -11.10
N VAL A 19 -19.65 5.95 -10.17
CA VAL A 19 -20.72 6.36 -9.25
C VAL A 19 -21.92 6.92 -10.01
N VAL A 20 -21.71 7.82 -10.98
CA VAL A 20 -22.80 8.39 -11.78
C VAL A 20 -23.53 7.31 -12.58
N MET A 21 -22.80 6.34 -13.15
CA MET A 21 -23.42 5.22 -13.87
C MET A 21 -24.31 4.39 -12.95
N VAL A 22 -23.84 4.06 -11.75
CA VAL A 22 -24.64 3.38 -10.72
C VAL A 22 -25.88 4.21 -10.37
N LEU A 23 -25.73 5.51 -10.15
CA LEU A 23 -26.84 6.42 -9.84
C LEU A 23 -27.92 6.40 -10.93
N ILE A 24 -27.53 6.52 -12.20
CA ILE A 24 -28.47 6.54 -13.33
C ILE A 24 -29.15 5.18 -13.49
N VAL A 25 -28.41 4.07 -13.41
CA VAL A 25 -28.98 2.72 -13.58
C VAL A 25 -29.98 2.40 -12.47
N PHE A 26 -29.64 2.61 -11.20
CA PHE A 26 -30.58 2.35 -10.10
C PHE A 26 -31.75 3.32 -10.08
N SER A 27 -31.52 4.59 -10.42
CA SER A 27 -32.57 5.60 -10.52
C SER A 27 -33.60 5.23 -11.59
N THR A 28 -33.15 4.83 -12.78
CA THR A 28 -34.03 4.41 -13.87
C THR A 28 -34.79 3.14 -13.52
N LEU A 29 -34.12 2.12 -12.94
CA LEU A 29 -34.77 0.89 -12.49
C LEU A 29 -35.85 1.15 -11.43
N LEU A 30 -35.55 1.97 -10.42
CA LEU A 30 -36.52 2.31 -9.37
C LEU A 30 -37.68 3.13 -9.91
N TYR A 31 -37.42 4.09 -10.81
CA TYR A 31 -38.47 4.83 -11.49
C TYR A 31 -39.45 3.87 -12.20
N PHE A 32 -38.94 2.92 -12.99
CA PHE A 32 -39.82 1.97 -13.67
C PHE A 32 -40.53 1.00 -12.71
N ALA A 33 -39.90 0.64 -11.58
CA ALA A 33 -40.49 -0.26 -10.59
C ALA A 33 -41.56 0.41 -9.70
N GLU A 34 -41.47 1.72 -9.47
CA GLU A 34 -42.28 2.46 -8.49
C GLU A 34 -43.18 3.55 -9.10
N ARG A 35 -43.09 3.84 -10.41
CA ARG A 35 -43.94 4.87 -11.05
C ARG A 35 -45.44 4.62 -10.94
N GLY A 36 -45.90 3.40 -10.65
CA GLY A 36 -47.33 3.10 -10.49
C GLY A 36 -48.19 3.34 -11.74
N SER A 37 -49.48 3.54 -11.53
CA SER A 37 -50.47 3.79 -12.60
C SER A 37 -50.73 5.27 -12.80
N TRP A 38 -50.87 5.70 -14.06
CA TRP A 38 -51.25 7.09 -14.37
C TRP A 38 -52.73 7.31 -14.07
N ASP A 39 -53.04 8.33 -13.27
CA ASP A 39 -54.41 8.79 -13.05
C ASP A 39 -54.66 10.08 -13.82
N GLU A 40 -55.57 10.01 -14.78
CA GLU A 40 -55.91 11.10 -15.69
C GLU A 40 -56.75 12.20 -15.02
N THR A 41 -57.41 11.90 -13.89
CA THR A 41 -58.21 12.89 -13.15
C THR A 41 -57.35 13.83 -12.30
N LEU A 42 -56.27 13.31 -11.72
CA LEU A 42 -55.34 14.06 -10.89
C LEU A 42 -54.10 14.54 -11.66
N GLY A 43 -53.84 13.99 -12.85
CA GLY A 43 -52.66 14.33 -13.64
C GLY A 43 -51.35 13.90 -12.96
N THR A 44 -51.40 12.88 -12.11
CA THR A 44 -50.24 12.36 -11.37
C THR A 44 -50.19 10.84 -11.41
N PHE A 45 -49.01 10.29 -11.18
CA PHE A 45 -48.84 8.85 -10.96
C PHE A 45 -49.32 8.48 -9.56
N MET A 46 -50.15 7.45 -9.46
CA MET A 46 -50.65 6.90 -8.19
C MET A 46 -49.90 5.61 -7.84
N ASN A 47 -49.51 5.49 -6.57
CA ASN A 47 -48.96 4.26 -6.02
C ASN A 47 -50.06 3.23 -5.74
N SER A 48 -49.67 1.99 -5.41
CA SER A 48 -50.58 0.90 -5.02
C SER A 48 -51.50 1.24 -3.84
N ASP A 49 -51.09 2.19 -3.00
CA ASP A 49 -51.78 2.58 -1.77
C ASP A 49 -52.77 3.75 -1.99
N GLY A 50 -52.85 4.30 -3.20
CA GLY A 50 -53.72 5.43 -3.55
C GLY A 50 -53.11 6.82 -3.31
N ASP A 51 -51.86 6.88 -2.83
CA ASP A 51 -51.11 8.13 -2.64
C ASP A 51 -50.34 8.54 -3.91
N PRO A 52 -50.04 9.85 -4.08
CA PRO A 52 -49.15 10.35 -5.13
C PRO A 52 -47.79 9.64 -5.12
N SER A 53 -47.34 9.20 -6.30
CA SER A 53 -46.07 8.53 -6.46
C SER A 53 -44.91 9.46 -6.13
N GLN A 54 -44.09 9.04 -5.19
CA GLN A 54 -42.86 9.72 -4.80
C GLN A 54 -41.76 9.55 -5.87
N PHE A 55 -41.94 8.61 -6.82
CA PHE A 55 -41.04 8.33 -7.93
C PHE A 55 -41.58 8.90 -9.26
N ALA A 56 -42.03 10.16 -9.24
CA ALA A 56 -42.66 10.81 -10.40
C ALA A 56 -41.70 11.03 -11.60
N SER A 57 -40.38 11.08 -11.37
CA SER A 57 -39.38 11.28 -12.42
C SER A 57 -38.04 10.62 -12.08
N ILE A 58 -37.18 10.44 -13.09
CA ILE A 58 -35.83 9.89 -12.90
C ILE A 58 -35.01 10.74 -11.90
N PRO A 59 -34.97 12.08 -11.98
CA PRO A 59 -34.28 12.89 -10.97
C PRO A 59 -34.82 12.72 -9.54
N ALA A 60 -36.14 12.54 -9.39
CA ALA A 60 -36.74 12.26 -8.07
C ALA A 60 -36.28 10.90 -7.53
N ALA A 61 -36.24 9.87 -8.38
CA ALA A 61 -35.66 8.57 -8.01
C ALA A 61 -34.16 8.66 -7.70
N MET A 62 -33.42 9.51 -8.42
CA MET A 62 -31.99 9.75 -8.19
C MET A 62 -31.74 10.33 -6.79
N TRP A 63 -32.60 11.22 -6.29
CA TRP A 63 -32.52 11.73 -4.92
C TRP A 63 -32.54 10.58 -3.89
N PHE A 64 -33.51 9.66 -4.02
CA PHE A 64 -33.58 8.48 -3.15
C PHE A 64 -32.31 7.63 -3.24
N VAL A 65 -31.80 7.38 -4.44
CA VAL A 65 -30.58 6.58 -4.65
C VAL A 65 -29.37 7.25 -4.01
N ILE A 66 -29.21 8.57 -4.13
CA ILE A 66 -28.12 9.33 -3.51
C ILE A 66 -28.19 9.20 -1.99
N VAL A 67 -29.33 9.52 -1.39
CA VAL A 67 -29.56 9.47 0.07
C VAL A 67 -29.34 8.06 0.62
N THR A 68 -29.65 7.03 -0.17
CA THR A 68 -29.45 5.61 0.17
C THR A 68 -27.97 5.20 0.11
N ILE A 69 -27.26 5.55 -0.97
CA ILE A 69 -25.82 5.25 -1.13
C ILE A 69 -24.98 5.98 -0.09
N THR A 70 -25.36 7.21 0.26
CA THR A 70 -24.70 7.97 1.34
C THR A 70 -25.13 7.53 2.73
N THR A 71 -26.00 6.52 2.86
CA THR A 71 -26.51 5.97 4.12
C THR A 71 -27.25 6.98 5.01
N VAL A 72 -27.73 8.09 4.43
CA VAL A 72 -28.45 9.14 5.19
C VAL A 72 -29.87 8.69 5.50
N GLY A 73 -30.58 8.14 4.51
CA GLY A 73 -31.87 7.49 4.69
C GLY A 73 -32.94 8.33 5.40
N TYR A 74 -33.26 9.53 4.90
CA TYR A 74 -34.30 10.41 5.49
C TYR A 74 -35.68 9.74 5.62
N GLY A 75 -35.99 8.78 4.74
CA GLY A 75 -37.24 7.98 4.79
C GLY A 75 -38.47 8.72 4.26
N GLU A 76 -38.26 9.89 3.65
CA GLU A 76 -39.29 10.69 2.98
C GLU A 76 -39.71 10.08 1.63
N ILE A 77 -38.75 9.51 0.90
CA ILE A 77 -39.00 8.68 -0.28
C ILE A 77 -38.67 7.22 0.05
N THR A 78 -39.62 6.31 -0.17
CA THR A 78 -39.37 4.86 0.03
C THR A 78 -40.09 3.99 -1.00
N PRO A 79 -39.42 2.94 -1.53
CA PRO A 79 -40.05 2.01 -2.46
C PRO A 79 -41.14 1.20 -1.76
N ARG A 80 -42.36 1.25 -2.32
CA ARG A 80 -43.54 0.57 -1.78
C ARG A 80 -43.75 -0.77 -2.47
N SER A 81 -43.40 -0.86 -3.76
CA SER A 81 -43.50 -2.08 -4.55
C SER A 81 -42.53 -3.16 -4.08
N PHE A 82 -42.97 -4.42 -4.19
CA PHE A 82 -42.09 -5.58 -3.93
C PHE A 82 -40.84 -5.55 -4.82
N LEU A 83 -40.99 -5.15 -6.10
CA LEU A 83 -39.89 -5.06 -7.05
C LEU A 83 -38.91 -3.93 -6.68
N GLY A 84 -39.41 -2.76 -6.28
CA GLY A 84 -38.54 -1.65 -5.88
C GLY A 84 -37.75 -1.97 -4.60
N ARG A 85 -38.36 -2.66 -3.64
CA ARG A 85 -37.66 -3.18 -2.46
C ARG A 85 -36.57 -4.18 -2.83
N LEU A 86 -36.86 -5.10 -3.75
CA LEU A 86 -35.87 -6.08 -4.23
C LEU A 86 -34.68 -5.40 -4.92
N ILE A 87 -34.91 -4.35 -5.71
CA ILE A 87 -33.87 -3.54 -6.36
C ILE A 87 -33.07 -2.72 -5.33
N THR A 88 -33.68 -2.34 -4.21
CA THR A 88 -33.03 -1.55 -3.16
C THR A 88 -32.03 -2.36 -2.33
N VAL A 89 -32.20 -3.69 -2.22
CA VAL A 89 -31.26 -4.56 -1.52
C VAL A 89 -29.83 -4.49 -2.09
N PRO A 90 -29.59 -4.76 -3.40
CA PRO A 90 -28.26 -4.63 -3.96
C PRO A 90 -27.76 -3.18 -3.93
N LEU A 91 -28.65 -2.18 -4.06
CA LEU A 91 -28.28 -0.77 -3.93
C LEU A 91 -27.65 -0.45 -2.57
N LEU A 92 -28.20 -0.98 -1.47
CA LEU A 92 -27.63 -0.84 -0.13
C LEU A 92 -26.24 -1.47 -0.02
N VAL A 93 -26.06 -2.66 -0.60
CA VAL A 93 -24.76 -3.35 -0.62
C VAL A 93 -23.73 -2.53 -1.42
N PHE A 94 -24.11 -2.02 -2.58
CA PHE A 94 -23.25 -1.13 -3.38
C PHE A 94 -22.88 0.15 -2.64
N GLY A 95 -23.82 0.76 -1.91
CA GLY A 95 -23.54 1.93 -1.08
C GLY A 95 -22.48 1.66 -0.01
N LEU A 96 -22.59 0.53 0.68
CA LEU A 96 -21.61 0.13 1.69
C LEU A 96 -20.23 -0.16 1.07
N LEU A 97 -20.19 -0.83 -0.09
CA LEU A 97 -18.96 -1.09 -0.82
C LEU A 97 -18.27 0.22 -1.25
N LEU A 98 -19.02 1.23 -1.68
CA LEU A 98 -18.48 2.54 -2.07
C LEU A 98 -17.80 3.25 -0.90
N ILE A 99 -18.35 3.17 0.31
CA ILE A 99 -17.76 3.76 1.52
C ILE A 99 -16.58 2.92 2.03
N ALA A 100 -16.63 1.60 1.84
CA ALA A 100 -15.57 0.69 2.27
C ALA A 100 -14.24 0.91 1.53
N LEU A 101 -14.28 1.24 0.23
CA LEU A 101 -13.08 1.44 -0.58
C LEU A 101 -12.14 2.55 -0.08
N PRO A 102 -12.58 3.82 0.11
CA PRO A 102 -11.72 4.87 0.63
C PRO A 102 -11.27 4.57 2.06
N THR A 103 -12.15 3.99 2.89
CA THR A 103 -11.82 3.56 4.26
C THR A 103 -10.70 2.52 4.27
N PHE A 104 -10.75 1.52 3.37
CA PHE A 104 -9.73 0.50 3.24
C PHE A 104 -8.39 1.05 2.73
N VAL A 105 -8.44 2.00 1.78
CA VAL A 105 -7.23 2.69 1.30
C VAL A 105 -6.57 3.46 2.44
N LEU A 106 -7.33 4.23 3.20
CA LEU A 106 -6.83 4.99 4.35
C LEU A 106 -6.25 4.06 5.43
N GLY A 107 -6.95 2.95 5.74
CA GLY A 107 -6.48 1.98 6.73
C GLY A 107 -5.13 1.36 6.39
N ARG A 108 -4.87 1.08 5.11
CA ARG A 108 -3.56 0.57 4.66
C ARG A 108 -2.45 1.58 4.86
N GLU A 109 -2.72 2.86 4.61
CA GLU A 109 -1.74 3.93 4.83
C GLU A 109 -1.41 4.08 6.32
N PHE A 110 -2.43 4.08 7.18
CA PHE A 110 -2.22 4.13 8.63
C PHE A 110 -1.44 2.93 9.16
N SER A 111 -1.71 1.71 8.66
CA SER A 111 -0.96 0.51 9.04
C SER A 111 0.51 0.64 8.67
N MET A 112 0.82 1.12 7.47
CA MET A 112 2.20 1.30 7.01
C MET A 112 2.95 2.31 7.88
N VAL A 113 2.32 3.45 8.20
CA VAL A 113 2.92 4.47 9.07
C VAL A 113 3.11 3.94 10.49
N TRP A 114 2.14 3.19 11.01
CA TRP A 114 2.22 2.59 12.35
C TRP A 114 3.35 1.57 12.46
N ASP A 115 3.52 0.71 11.45
CA ASP A 115 4.59 -0.27 11.41
C ASP A 115 5.98 0.41 11.36
N LEU A 116 6.12 1.49 10.59
CA LEU A 116 7.35 2.27 10.51
C LEU A 116 7.68 3.00 11.83
N MET A 117 6.67 3.57 12.51
CA MET A 117 6.87 4.16 13.84
C MET A 117 7.31 3.12 14.86
N LYS A 118 6.76 1.90 14.79
CA LYS A 118 7.11 0.80 15.70
C LYS A 118 8.53 0.28 15.44
N GLU A 119 8.96 0.22 14.19
CA GLU A 119 10.33 -0.16 13.83
C GLU A 119 11.34 0.90 14.28
N HIS A 120 11.03 2.20 14.12
CA HIS A 120 11.86 3.28 14.65
C HIS A 120 11.96 3.25 16.18
N GLN A 121 10.85 3.01 16.89
CA GLN A 121 10.88 2.84 18.35
C GLN A 121 11.70 1.62 18.79
N ALA A 122 11.57 0.48 18.09
CA ALA A 122 12.38 -0.70 18.37
C ALA A 122 13.87 -0.45 18.11
N SER A 123 14.22 0.31 17.06
CA SER A 123 15.60 0.69 16.78
C SER A 123 16.15 1.70 17.79
N GLU A 124 15.33 2.64 18.27
CA GLU A 124 15.73 3.58 19.33
C GLU A 124 15.91 2.85 20.67
N GLU A 125 15.05 1.87 21.00
CA GLU A 125 15.21 1.01 22.17
C GLU A 125 16.45 0.10 22.06
N GLU A 126 16.74 -0.49 20.89
CA GLU A 126 17.95 -1.32 20.66
C GLU A 126 19.25 -0.49 20.65
N GLU A 127 19.21 0.76 20.18
CA GLU A 127 20.36 1.68 20.13
C GLU A 127 20.62 2.34 21.51
N GLU A 128 19.57 2.53 22.33
CA GLU A 128 19.69 2.91 23.75
C GLU A 128 20.12 1.71 24.65
N GLU A 129 19.86 0.46 24.23
CA GLU A 129 20.36 -0.76 24.88
C GLU A 129 21.80 -1.16 24.48
N LEU A 130 22.45 -0.47 23.53
CA LEU A 130 23.86 -0.76 23.18
C LEU A 130 24.75 -0.61 24.43
N PRO A 131 25.30 -1.72 24.96
CA PRO A 131 26.10 -1.66 26.17
C PRO A 131 27.43 -0.99 25.82
N THR A 132 27.77 0.07 26.54
CA THR A 132 29.17 0.40 26.79
C THR A 132 29.95 -0.90 27.02
N PRO A 133 31.15 -1.10 26.44
CA PRO A 133 31.84 -2.40 26.36
C PRO A 133 32.30 -3.00 27.72
N LEU A 134 31.74 -2.56 28.85
CA LEU A 134 32.00 -3.05 30.20
C LEU A 134 30.71 -3.39 31.00
N ALA A 135 29.56 -3.63 30.37
CA ALA A 135 28.38 -4.15 31.08
C ALA A 135 28.41 -5.69 31.13
N SER A 136 28.84 -6.21 32.28
CA SER A 136 28.97 -7.62 32.64
C SER A 136 27.71 -8.48 32.40
N PRO A 137 27.84 -9.81 32.20
CA PRO A 137 26.74 -10.76 31.92
C PRO A 137 25.81 -11.05 33.14
N ILE A 138 25.74 -10.15 34.12
CA ILE A 138 25.15 -10.40 35.44
C ILE A 138 23.81 -9.69 35.67
N LEU A 139 23.36 -8.83 34.75
CA LEU A 139 22.01 -8.28 34.82
C LEU A 139 21.14 -8.86 33.71
N ARG A 140 19.94 -9.37 33.95
CA ARG A 140 19.30 -9.94 35.14
C ARG A 140 18.02 -10.52 34.53
N ARG A 141 17.94 -11.85 34.46
CA ARG A 141 16.72 -12.61 34.17
C ARG A 141 15.60 -12.12 35.11
N ASN A 142 14.84 -11.11 34.73
CA ASN A 142 13.72 -10.63 35.53
C ASN A 142 12.49 -11.47 35.21
N ARG A 143 11.98 -12.05 36.28
CA ARG A 143 11.01 -13.14 36.36
C ARG A 143 9.67 -12.53 36.69
N ASN A 144 8.96 -12.03 35.68
CA ASN A 144 7.55 -11.72 35.81
C ASN A 144 6.87 -11.96 34.45
N ARG A 145 6.75 -13.24 34.09
CA ARG A 145 6.00 -13.67 32.91
C ARG A 145 4.56 -13.92 33.35
N SER A 146 3.63 -13.11 32.86
CA SER A 146 2.23 -13.14 33.26
C SER A 146 1.51 -14.31 32.57
N SER A 147 0.43 -14.82 33.16
CA SER A 147 -0.39 -15.90 32.56
C SER A 147 -1.03 -15.49 31.23
N TRP A 148 -1.11 -14.19 30.97
CA TRP A 148 -1.60 -13.60 29.72
C TRP A 148 -0.61 -13.80 28.57
N ASP A 149 0.70 -13.70 28.84
CA ASP A 149 1.76 -13.88 27.82
C ASP A 149 1.73 -15.31 27.26
N MET A 150 1.49 -16.29 28.13
CA MET A 150 1.41 -17.71 27.73
C MET A 150 0.16 -18.05 26.91
N ARG A 151 -0.93 -17.29 27.09
CA ARG A 151 -2.18 -17.44 26.30
C ARG A 151 -2.05 -16.80 24.93
N LEU A 152 -1.38 -15.66 24.82
CA LEU A 152 -1.16 -14.98 23.54
C LEU A 152 -0.24 -15.79 22.62
N ASP A 153 0.79 -16.43 23.17
CA ASP A 153 1.66 -17.34 22.41
C ASP A 153 0.90 -18.57 21.90
N SER A 154 -0.03 -19.12 22.68
CA SER A 154 -0.83 -20.28 22.26
C SER A 154 -1.82 -19.94 21.13
N LEU A 155 -2.41 -18.74 21.14
CA LEU A 155 -3.30 -18.24 20.09
C LEU A 155 -2.52 -17.85 18.82
N ALA A 156 -1.32 -17.28 19.00
CA ALA A 156 -0.42 -16.95 17.89
C ALA A 156 0.16 -18.20 17.21
N ALA A 157 0.41 -19.27 17.97
CA ALA A 157 0.84 -20.57 17.44
C ALA A 157 -0.27 -21.29 16.67
N GLU A 158 -1.53 -21.08 17.04
CA GLU A 158 -2.70 -21.68 16.40
C GLU A 158 -3.13 -20.93 15.13
N ALA A 159 -2.91 -19.61 15.06
CA ALA A 159 -3.22 -18.74 13.91
C ALA A 159 -2.13 -18.71 12.82
N MET A 160 -1.30 -19.76 12.71
CA MET A 160 -0.08 -19.77 11.91
C MET A 160 -0.33 -19.62 10.39
N MET A 161 -0.33 -18.39 9.90
CA MET A 161 0.39 -18.02 8.67
C MET A 161 1.62 -17.22 9.13
N PRO A 162 2.85 -17.68 8.86
CA PRO A 162 4.02 -17.05 9.44
C PRO A 162 4.27 -15.69 8.77
N LEU A 163 3.86 -14.60 9.43
CA LEU A 163 4.40 -13.26 9.21
C LEU A 163 5.93 -13.25 9.35
N SER A 164 6.49 -14.19 10.13
CA SER A 164 7.93 -14.45 10.20
C SER A 164 8.52 -15.07 8.93
N ALA A 165 7.73 -15.62 8.00
CA ALA A 165 8.23 -16.12 6.71
C ALA A 165 8.27 -15.03 5.63
N VAL A 166 7.34 -14.07 5.67
CA VAL A 166 7.38 -12.89 4.78
C VAL A 166 8.53 -11.97 5.18
N ASN A 167 8.71 -11.71 6.49
CA ASN A 167 9.82 -10.91 6.99
C ASN A 167 11.18 -11.58 6.71
N ARG A 168 11.27 -12.91 6.85
CA ARG A 168 12.47 -13.66 6.47
C ARG A 168 12.78 -13.57 4.97
N ARG A 169 11.78 -13.47 4.08
CA ARG A 169 12.01 -13.34 2.64
C ARG A 169 12.55 -11.96 2.25
N HIS A 170 12.10 -10.89 2.90
CA HIS A 170 12.66 -9.55 2.68
C HIS A 170 14.09 -9.47 3.22
N ALA A 171 14.31 -9.84 4.49
CA ALA A 171 15.65 -9.88 5.07
C ALA A 171 16.63 -10.80 4.31
N GLN A 172 16.15 -11.87 3.69
CA GLN A 172 16.97 -12.77 2.88
C GLN A 172 17.25 -12.22 1.47
N ARG A 173 16.33 -11.44 0.88
CA ARG A 173 16.57 -10.73 -0.39
C ARG A 173 17.61 -9.64 -0.20
N ASP A 174 17.48 -8.84 0.85
CA ASP A 174 18.40 -7.73 1.13
C ASP A 174 19.81 -8.28 1.42
N ARG A 175 19.91 -9.39 2.16
CA ARG A 175 21.19 -10.08 2.40
C ARG A 175 21.81 -10.68 1.13
N ALA A 176 21.00 -11.19 0.21
CA ALA A 176 21.51 -11.74 -1.05
C ALA A 176 22.03 -10.64 -1.99
N GLU A 177 21.36 -9.49 -2.01
CA GLU A 177 21.78 -8.31 -2.77
C GLU A 177 23.05 -7.67 -2.19
N LEU A 178 23.16 -7.56 -0.87
CA LEU A 178 24.40 -7.09 -0.22
C LEU A 178 25.57 -8.05 -0.47
N ALA A 179 25.32 -9.36 -0.47
CA ALA A 179 26.35 -10.35 -0.75
C ALA A 179 26.85 -10.29 -2.20
N SER A 180 25.98 -10.01 -3.17
CA SER A 180 26.40 -9.83 -4.57
C SER A 180 27.20 -8.54 -4.75
N GLN A 181 26.78 -7.44 -4.12
CA GLN A 181 27.51 -6.17 -4.14
C GLN A 181 28.91 -6.30 -3.52
N LEU A 182 29.04 -7.02 -2.41
CA LEU A 182 30.34 -7.28 -1.78
C LEU A 182 31.28 -8.10 -2.66
N ASN A 183 30.76 -9.10 -3.36
CA ASN A 183 31.56 -9.91 -4.29
C ASN A 183 32.03 -9.11 -5.51
N ASP A 184 31.18 -8.23 -6.05
CA ASP A 184 31.52 -7.36 -7.17
C ASP A 184 32.56 -6.30 -6.78
N LEU A 185 32.39 -5.71 -5.59
CA LEU A 185 33.36 -4.78 -5.03
C LEU A 185 34.72 -5.46 -4.81
N ARG A 186 34.71 -6.68 -4.26
CA ARG A 186 35.93 -7.47 -4.07
C ARG A 186 36.64 -7.76 -5.39
N ALA A 187 35.91 -8.17 -6.42
CA ALA A 187 36.48 -8.40 -7.76
C ALA A 187 37.10 -7.12 -8.35
N THR A 188 36.45 -5.97 -8.15
CA THR A 188 36.97 -4.66 -8.58
C THR A 188 38.25 -4.30 -7.82
N VAL A 189 38.33 -4.57 -6.52
CA VAL A 189 39.53 -4.30 -5.71
C VAL A 189 40.68 -5.23 -6.10
N GLU A 190 40.40 -6.51 -6.33
CA GLU A 190 41.42 -7.49 -6.77
C GLU A 190 42.00 -7.11 -8.13
N THR A 191 41.16 -6.71 -9.09
CA THR A 191 41.61 -6.24 -10.42
C THR A 191 42.42 -4.94 -10.34
N GLN A 192 42.04 -4.00 -9.48
CA GLN A 192 42.86 -2.80 -9.22
C GLN A 192 44.21 -3.14 -8.60
N GLY A 193 44.25 -4.09 -7.66
CA GLY A 193 45.49 -4.57 -7.05
C GLY A 193 46.44 -5.22 -8.06
N GLU A 194 45.91 -6.02 -8.99
CA GLU A 194 46.70 -6.60 -10.08
C GLU A 194 47.25 -5.54 -11.03
N MET A 195 46.44 -4.54 -11.39
CA MET A 195 46.86 -3.44 -12.25
C MET A 195 48.01 -2.64 -11.60
N LEU A 196 47.92 -2.35 -10.30
CA LEU A 196 48.98 -1.67 -9.56
C LEU A 196 50.27 -2.49 -9.50
N ARG A 197 50.17 -3.80 -9.31
CA ARG A 197 51.34 -4.70 -9.35
C ARG A 197 52.02 -4.67 -10.72
N ARG A 198 51.25 -4.74 -11.82
CA ARG A 198 51.79 -4.64 -13.18
C ARG A 198 52.42 -3.28 -13.46
N MET A 199 51.81 -2.18 -12.98
CA MET A 199 52.42 -0.85 -13.11
C MET A 199 53.73 -0.73 -12.34
N MET A 200 53.79 -1.25 -11.10
CA MET A 200 55.03 -1.27 -10.33
C MET A 200 56.11 -2.12 -11.00
N GLU A 201 55.77 -3.28 -11.56
CA GLU A 201 56.72 -4.16 -12.26
C GLU A 201 57.30 -3.48 -13.51
N ILE A 202 56.46 -2.80 -14.31
CA ILE A 202 56.92 -2.02 -15.47
C ILE A 202 57.81 -0.85 -15.04
N LEU A 203 57.49 -0.20 -13.92
CA LEU A 203 58.31 0.90 -13.38
C LEU A 203 59.66 0.39 -12.86
N ASP A 204 59.69 -0.75 -12.18
CA ASP A 204 60.91 -1.40 -11.70
C ASP A 204 61.80 -1.85 -12.87
N GLU A 205 61.23 -2.47 -13.90
CA GLU A 205 61.95 -2.83 -15.13
C GLU A 205 62.51 -1.60 -15.85
N LYS A 206 61.74 -0.52 -15.96
CA LYS A 206 62.22 0.76 -16.53
C LYS A 206 63.34 1.38 -15.70
N GLY A 207 63.26 1.26 -14.37
CA GLY A 207 64.32 1.68 -13.45
C GLY A 207 65.61 0.90 -13.68
N LYS A 208 65.51 -0.43 -13.79
CA LYS A 208 66.64 -1.33 -14.11
C LYS A 208 67.26 -1.04 -15.48
N GLN A 209 66.45 -0.83 -16.51
CA GLN A 209 66.96 -0.50 -17.85
C GLN A 209 67.65 0.86 -17.92
N ARG A 210 67.20 1.85 -17.12
CA ARG A 210 67.90 3.14 -16.99
C ARG A 210 69.24 2.98 -16.27
N ALA A 211 69.29 2.22 -15.19
CA ALA A 211 70.53 1.95 -14.46
C ALA A 211 71.56 1.17 -15.30
N VAL A 212 71.11 0.28 -16.20
CA VAL A 212 72.00 -0.44 -17.13
C VAL A 212 72.52 0.48 -18.24
N ARG A 213 71.70 1.38 -18.80
CA ARG A 213 72.15 2.38 -19.79
C ARG A 213 73.14 3.41 -19.24
N GLU A 214 73.12 3.66 -17.94
CA GLU A 214 74.07 4.56 -17.27
C GLU A 214 75.42 3.89 -16.96
N ASN A 215 75.49 2.55 -17.03
CA ASN A 215 76.69 1.75 -16.74
C ASN A 215 77.34 1.11 -17.98
N GLU A 216 76.87 1.40 -19.20
CA GLU A 216 77.61 1.02 -20.41
C GLU A 216 78.81 1.96 -20.59
N PRO A 217 80.07 1.45 -20.56
CA PRO A 217 81.23 2.27 -20.84
C PRO A 217 81.15 2.74 -22.30
N ASN A 218 81.28 4.05 -22.47
CA ASN A 218 81.34 4.74 -23.75
C ASN A 218 82.55 4.24 -24.57
N ASN A 219 82.34 3.15 -25.32
CA ASN A 219 83.34 2.55 -26.18
C ASN A 219 82.97 2.82 -27.64
N GLY A 220 83.23 4.04 -28.11
CA GLY A 220 82.96 4.43 -29.49
C GLY A 220 83.87 5.55 -29.97
N TRP A 221 85.15 5.23 -30.19
CA TRP A 221 86.05 6.02 -31.03
C TRP A 221 85.81 5.68 -32.50
N SER A 222 85.49 6.68 -33.32
CA SER A 222 85.88 6.87 -34.73
C SER A 222 85.39 8.24 -35.18
#